data_AF-A0A940L4F5-F1
#
_entry.id   AF-A0A940L4F5-F1
#
_cell.length_a   1.000
_cell.length_b   1.000
_cell.length_c   1.000
_cell.angle_alpha   90.00
_cell.angle_beta   90.00
_cell.angle_gamma   90.00
#
_symmetry.space_group_name_H-M   'P 1'
#
loop_
_entity.id
_entity.type
_entity.pdbx_description
1 polymer ?
#
loop_
_entity_poly.entity_id
_entity_poly.type
_entity_poly.pdbx_seq_one_letter_code
_entity_poly.pdbx_strand_id
1 'polypeptide(L)'
;MQQFKWPLIQNNLTDQDKKALIKHIQKSDRFTQGDQVRKFEQDWSAWLGVKHSIFVSSGSAANFLTLSALRDLRGLGEVIVPPLTWVSDIVSVIENGFMPVFVDINPQTLALDFEGIKKNITSKTKAVFLTHILGLNGIDRRILDLLKEKNILLLEDACESHGATFGKKKVGSIGFASNFSF
;
A
#
# COMPACT_ATOMS: atom_id res chain seq x y z
N MET A 1 6.42 27.72 32.76
CA MET A 1 6.26 26.33 32.27
C MET A 1 7.21 26.16 31.09
N GLN A 2 8.13 25.17 31.12
CA GLN A 2 8.91 24.83 29.93
C GLN A 2 7.96 24.28 28.86
N GLN A 3 8.02 24.84 27.66
CA GLN A 3 7.23 24.36 26.53
C GLN A 3 7.87 23.06 26.01
N PHE A 4 7.25 21.92 26.31
CA PHE A 4 7.69 20.63 25.80
C PHE A 4 7.37 20.54 24.31
N LYS A 5 8.40 20.37 23.47
CA LYS A 5 8.25 20.24 22.01
C LYS A 5 8.62 18.81 21.60
N TRP A 6 7.61 17.96 21.44
CA TRP A 6 7.74 16.59 20.92
C TRP A 6 6.97 16.47 19.60
N PRO A 7 7.61 16.78 18.45
CA PRO A 7 6.95 16.69 17.16
C PRO A 7 6.72 15.22 16.77
N LEU A 8 5.65 14.94 16.01
CA LEU A 8 5.38 13.60 15.48
C LEU A 8 6.41 13.18 14.43
N ILE A 9 6.91 14.13 13.63
CA ILE A 9 7.88 13.89 12.56
C ILE A 9 9.06 14.83 12.75
N GLN A 10 10.26 14.35 12.42
CA GLN A 10 11.48 15.14 12.35
C GLN A 10 12.03 15.11 10.92
N ASN A 11 12.81 16.12 10.55
CA ASN A 11 13.44 16.17 9.23
C ASN A 11 14.44 15.00 9.10
N ASN A 12 14.23 14.15 8.10
CA ASN A 12 15.04 12.99 7.80
C ASN A 12 15.99 13.20 6.60
N LEU A 13 16.07 14.42 6.04
CA LEU A 13 16.97 14.75 4.95
C LEU A 13 18.41 14.99 5.47
N THR A 14 19.33 14.16 5.01
CA THR A 14 20.76 14.26 5.32
C THR A 14 21.47 15.23 4.36
N ASP A 15 22.69 15.64 4.72
CA ASP A 15 23.53 16.42 3.80
C ASP A 15 23.97 15.60 2.58
N GLN A 16 23.97 14.27 2.67
CA GLN A 16 24.24 13.40 1.53
C GLN A 16 23.10 13.47 0.51
N ASP A 17 21.84 13.48 0.97
CA ASP A 17 20.66 13.62 0.10
C ASP A 17 20.68 14.94 -0.65
N LYS A 18 20.98 16.04 0.06
CA LYS A 18 21.14 17.37 -0.56
C LYS A 18 22.22 17.39 -1.63
N LYS A 19 23.40 16.81 -1.33
CA LYS A 19 24.51 16.72 -2.31
C LYS A 19 24.14 15.87 -3.53
N ALA A 20 23.41 14.78 -3.33
CA ALA A 20 22.93 13.94 -4.43
C ALA A 20 21.98 14.71 -5.35
N LEU A 21 21.03 15.46 -4.78
CA LEU A 21 20.11 16.31 -5.54
C LEU A 21 20.85 17.42 -6.29
N ILE A 22 21.75 18.16 -5.63
CA ILE A 22 22.57 19.20 -6.28
C ILE A 22 23.34 18.63 -7.47
N LYS A 23 23.99 17.47 -7.26
CA LYS A 23 24.74 16.78 -8.33
C LYS A 23 23.83 16.37 -9.49
N HIS A 24 22.61 15.93 -9.23
CA HIS A 24 21.64 15.61 -10.28
C HIS A 24 21.27 16.86 -11.08
N ILE A 25 20.94 17.96 -10.41
CA ILE A 25 20.59 19.25 -11.04
C ILE A 25 21.73 19.79 -11.89
N GLN A 26 22.97 19.70 -11.42
CA GLN A 26 24.14 20.20 -12.17
C GLN A 26 24.48 19.37 -13.42
N LYS A 27 24.00 18.13 -13.53
CA LYS A 27 24.39 17.19 -14.58
C LYS A 27 23.28 16.82 -15.55
N SER A 28 22.03 17.11 -15.22
CA SER A 28 20.86 16.67 -15.98
C SER A 28 20.05 17.88 -16.43
N ASP A 29 19.72 17.93 -17.72
CA ASP A 29 18.75 18.88 -18.27
C ASP A 29 17.33 18.31 -18.29
N ARG A 30 17.14 17.06 -17.85
CA ARG A 30 15.84 16.37 -17.76
C ARG A 30 15.47 16.14 -16.30
N PHE A 31 14.35 16.73 -15.89
CA PHE A 31 13.79 16.62 -14.52
C PHE A 31 12.50 15.80 -14.46
N THR A 32 11.98 15.36 -15.60
CA THR A 32 10.84 14.44 -15.67
C THR A 32 11.28 13.00 -15.42
N GLN A 33 10.33 12.10 -15.18
CA GLN A 33 10.56 10.66 -14.99
C GLN A 33 11.56 10.11 -16.03
N GLY A 34 12.57 9.38 -15.56
CA GLY A 34 13.71 8.92 -16.38
C GLY A 34 14.57 7.87 -15.66
N ASP A 35 15.87 7.83 -15.97
CA ASP A 35 16.75 6.75 -15.53
C ASP A 35 16.89 6.62 -14.00
N GLN A 36 16.84 7.74 -13.26
CA GLN A 36 16.88 7.69 -11.80
C GLN A 36 15.64 7.00 -11.21
N VAL A 37 14.47 7.23 -11.80
CA VAL A 37 13.22 6.56 -11.39
C VAL A 37 13.30 5.08 -11.70
N ARG A 38 13.75 4.70 -12.90
CA ARG A 38 13.91 3.28 -13.28
C ARG A 38 14.90 2.56 -12.36
N LYS A 39 15.99 3.24 -11.98
CA LYS A 39 16.95 2.70 -11.02
C LYS A 39 16.30 2.49 -9.65
N PHE A 40 15.55 3.48 -9.16
CA PHE A 40 14.80 3.34 -7.91
C PHE A 40 13.82 2.16 -7.96
N GLU A 41 13.05 2.00 -9.04
CA GLU A 41 12.11 0.88 -9.22
C GLU A 41 12.81 -0.49 -9.16
N GLN A 42 14.01 -0.60 -9.75
CA GLN A 42 14.83 -1.82 -9.69
C GLN A 42 15.35 -2.11 -8.28
N ASP A 43 15.94 -1.09 -7.64
CA ASP A 43 16.48 -1.20 -6.29
C ASP A 43 15.36 -1.51 -5.28
N TRP A 44 14.19 -0.88 -5.43
CA TRP A 44 13.00 -1.11 -4.63
C TRP A 44 12.43 -2.52 -4.83
N SER A 45 12.32 -2.99 -6.08
CA SER A 45 11.87 -4.35 -6.38
C SER A 45 12.78 -5.39 -5.72
N ALA A 46 14.09 -5.19 -5.79
CA ALA A 46 15.08 -6.06 -5.16
C ALA A 46 14.99 -6.02 -3.63
N TRP A 47 14.86 -4.83 -3.03
CA TRP A 47 14.72 -4.68 -1.59
C TRP A 47 13.42 -5.31 -1.07
N LEU A 48 12.29 -5.06 -1.73
CA LEU A 48 10.98 -5.56 -1.34
C LEU A 48 10.86 -7.07 -1.58
N GLY A 49 11.55 -7.60 -2.59
CA GLY A 49 11.51 -9.00 -2.98
C GLY A 49 10.41 -9.32 -4.01
N VAL A 50 10.09 -8.36 -4.89
CA VAL A 50 9.06 -8.48 -5.93
C VAL A 50 9.69 -8.37 -7.32
N LYS A 51 8.95 -8.80 -8.37
CA LYS A 51 9.45 -8.76 -9.75
C LYS A 51 9.44 -7.36 -10.36
N HIS A 52 8.45 -6.56 -9.98
CA HIS A 52 8.18 -5.26 -10.59
C HIS A 52 7.77 -4.25 -9.52
N SER A 53 8.06 -2.99 -9.77
CA SER A 53 7.60 -1.85 -9.00
C SER A 53 7.48 -0.68 -9.95
N ILE A 54 6.48 0.18 -9.72
CA ILE A 54 6.21 1.35 -10.54
C ILE A 54 6.18 2.55 -9.60
N PHE A 55 7.05 3.51 -9.82
CA PHE A 55 7.08 4.72 -9.02
C PHE A 55 6.07 5.74 -9.54
N VAL A 56 5.26 6.28 -8.65
CA VAL A 56 4.18 7.20 -8.96
C VAL A 56 4.25 8.43 -8.06
N SER A 57 3.41 9.44 -8.32
CA SER A 57 3.51 10.74 -7.65
C SER A 57 3.15 10.73 -6.15
N SER A 58 2.38 9.75 -5.68
CA SER A 58 2.02 9.61 -4.26
C SER A 58 1.43 8.21 -3.95
N GLY A 59 1.33 7.86 -2.66
CA GLY A 59 0.58 6.68 -2.22
C GLY A 59 -0.87 6.68 -2.69
N SER A 60 -1.54 7.85 -2.68
CA SER A 60 -2.91 7.98 -3.21
C SER A 60 -3.00 7.67 -4.70
N ALA A 61 -2.02 8.11 -5.50
CA ALA A 61 -1.95 7.77 -6.92
C ALA A 61 -1.71 6.27 -7.14
N ALA A 62 -0.91 5.63 -6.27
CA ALA A 62 -0.72 4.18 -6.28
C ALA A 62 -2.03 3.45 -6.01
N ASN A 63 -2.79 3.86 -4.97
CA ASN A 63 -4.10 3.29 -4.65
C ASN A 63 -5.04 3.40 -5.85
N PHE A 64 -5.16 4.59 -6.45
CA PHE A 64 -6.00 4.82 -7.63
C PHE A 64 -5.64 3.93 -8.82
N LEU A 65 -4.35 3.80 -9.15
CA LEU A 65 -3.88 2.98 -10.27
C LEU A 65 -4.06 1.48 -10.00
N THR A 66 -3.83 1.03 -8.77
CA THR A 66 -4.06 -0.35 -8.36
C THR A 66 -5.53 -0.73 -8.51
N LEU A 67 -6.46 0.15 -8.11
CA LEU A 67 -7.89 -0.09 -8.28
C LEU A 67 -8.32 0.04 -9.75
N SER A 68 -7.71 0.94 -10.53
CA SER A 68 -7.94 1.01 -11.99
C SER A 68 -7.56 -0.31 -12.67
N ALA A 69 -6.39 -0.86 -12.34
CA ALA A 69 -5.94 -2.14 -12.86
C ALA A 69 -6.85 -3.30 -12.40
N LEU A 70 -7.31 -3.29 -11.15
CA LEU A 70 -8.28 -4.26 -10.66
C LEU A 70 -9.58 -4.23 -11.49
N ARG A 71 -10.08 -3.04 -11.82
CA ARG A 71 -11.30 -2.87 -12.63
C ARG A 71 -11.13 -3.50 -14.01
N ASP A 72 -10.01 -3.23 -14.66
CA ASP A 72 -9.76 -3.76 -16.00
C ASP A 72 -9.56 -5.29 -15.99
N LEU A 73 -8.99 -5.84 -14.91
CA LEU A 73 -8.73 -7.28 -14.76
C LEU A 73 -9.93 -8.10 -14.29
N ARG A 74 -10.79 -7.55 -13.43
CA ARG A 74 -11.85 -8.30 -12.72
C ARG A 74 -13.26 -7.76 -12.94
N GLY A 75 -13.39 -6.63 -13.62
CA GLY A 75 -14.64 -5.87 -13.73
C GLY A 75 -15.06 -5.23 -12.42
N LEU A 76 -16.19 -4.51 -12.43
CA LEU A 76 -16.76 -3.87 -11.25
C LEU A 76 -17.37 -4.89 -10.28
N GLY A 77 -17.46 -4.49 -9.00
CA GLY A 77 -18.01 -5.29 -7.92
C GLY A 77 -17.75 -4.66 -6.56
N GLU A 78 -17.58 -5.51 -5.55
CA GLU A 78 -17.32 -5.10 -4.16
C GLU A 78 -15.83 -5.19 -3.82
N VAL A 79 -15.33 -4.23 -3.05
CA VAL A 79 -14.00 -4.27 -2.44
C VAL A 79 -14.17 -4.16 -0.93
N ILE A 80 -13.69 -5.16 -0.19
CA ILE A 80 -13.72 -5.11 1.27
C ILE A 80 -12.61 -4.18 1.76
N VAL A 81 -12.95 -3.26 2.65
CA VAL A 81 -12.08 -2.19 3.16
C VAL A 81 -12.24 -2.02 4.68
N PRO A 82 -11.19 -1.62 5.41
CA PRO A 82 -11.31 -1.29 6.83
C PRO A 82 -11.91 0.12 7.02
N PRO A 83 -12.61 0.37 8.14
CA PRO A 83 -12.98 1.73 8.54
C PRO A 83 -11.78 2.51 9.11
N LEU A 84 -10.74 1.82 9.59
CA LEU A 84 -9.48 2.41 10.05
C LEU A 84 -8.44 2.31 8.93
N THR A 85 -8.28 3.39 8.17
CA THR A 85 -7.26 3.56 7.12
C THR A 85 -7.14 5.02 6.70
N TRP A 86 -6.23 5.34 5.79
CA TRP A 86 -6.19 6.66 5.16
C TRP A 86 -7.29 6.82 4.11
N VAL A 87 -7.82 8.04 3.98
CA VAL A 87 -9.00 8.31 3.14
C VAL A 87 -8.80 7.95 1.66
N SER A 88 -7.56 7.97 1.16
CA SER A 88 -7.26 7.63 -0.24
C SER A 88 -7.58 6.18 -0.60
N ASP A 89 -7.56 5.25 0.35
CA ASP A 89 -7.96 3.86 0.09
C ASP A 89 -9.43 3.81 -0.32
N ILE A 90 -10.28 4.44 0.48
CA ILE A 90 -11.73 4.45 0.25
C ILE A 90 -12.08 5.26 -1.01
N VAL A 91 -11.45 6.44 -1.18
CA VAL A 91 -11.67 7.28 -2.36
C VAL A 91 -11.27 6.54 -3.63
N SER A 92 -10.12 5.85 -3.63
CA SER A 92 -9.67 5.09 -4.81
C SER A 92 -10.64 3.97 -5.22
N VAL A 93 -11.29 3.32 -4.26
CA VAL A 93 -12.34 2.31 -4.51
C VAL A 93 -13.55 2.97 -5.18
N ILE A 94 -14.04 4.07 -4.61
CA ILE A 94 -15.23 4.79 -5.09
C ILE A 94 -14.99 5.41 -6.47
N GLU A 95 -13.88 6.10 -6.67
CA GLU A 95 -13.56 6.77 -7.95
C GLU A 95 -13.36 5.78 -9.09
N ASN A 96 -12.97 4.54 -8.79
CA ASN A 96 -12.89 3.46 -9.77
C ASN A 96 -14.25 2.76 -10.01
N GLY A 97 -15.31 3.15 -9.33
CA GLY A 97 -16.66 2.64 -9.50
C GLY A 97 -16.97 1.34 -8.74
N PHE A 98 -16.09 0.93 -7.82
CA PHE A 98 -16.35 -0.21 -6.95
C PHE A 98 -17.25 0.17 -5.77
N MET A 99 -17.96 -0.82 -5.22
CA MET A 99 -18.70 -0.67 -3.98
C MET A 99 -17.79 -1.00 -2.79
N PRO A 100 -17.48 -0.05 -1.89
CA PRO A 100 -16.76 -0.36 -0.66
C PRO A 100 -17.66 -1.16 0.31
N VAL A 101 -17.15 -2.28 0.81
CA VAL A 101 -17.79 -3.08 1.86
C VAL A 101 -16.95 -2.97 3.13
N PHE A 102 -17.43 -2.20 4.10
CA PHE A 102 -16.69 -1.97 5.33
C PHE A 102 -16.73 -3.18 6.25
N VAL A 103 -15.55 -3.58 6.71
CA VAL A 103 -15.35 -4.65 7.69
C VAL A 103 -14.50 -4.11 8.83
N ASP A 104 -14.92 -4.38 10.07
CA ASP A 104 -14.24 -3.87 11.26
C ASP A 104 -12.82 -4.46 11.43
N ILE A 105 -12.04 -3.85 12.31
CA ILE A 105 -10.65 -4.21 12.54
C ILE A 105 -10.48 -5.25 13.65
N ASN A 106 -9.36 -5.98 13.60
CA ASN A 106 -8.84 -6.70 14.74
C ASN A 106 -8.07 -5.71 15.65
N PRO A 107 -8.46 -5.51 16.92
CA PRO A 107 -7.82 -4.54 17.80
C PRO A 107 -6.37 -4.86 18.15
N GLN A 108 -5.89 -6.08 17.91
CA GLN A 108 -4.50 -6.47 18.15
C GLN A 108 -3.55 -6.08 17.00
N THR A 109 -4.05 -6.10 15.76
CA THR A 109 -3.25 -5.79 14.57
C THR A 109 -3.62 -4.45 13.93
N LEU A 110 -4.77 -3.88 14.31
CA LEU A 110 -5.43 -2.72 13.71
C LEU A 110 -5.81 -2.87 12.24
N ALA A 111 -5.55 -4.03 11.64
CA ALA A 111 -5.96 -4.37 10.28
C ALA A 111 -7.32 -5.07 10.28
N LEU A 112 -7.85 -5.37 9.08
CA LEU A 112 -9.13 -6.05 8.91
C LEU A 112 -9.27 -7.34 9.74
N ASP A 113 -10.42 -7.48 10.41
CA ASP A 113 -10.76 -8.70 11.14
C ASP A 113 -11.09 -9.87 10.19
N PHE A 114 -10.54 -11.04 10.49
CA PHE A 114 -10.71 -12.24 9.66
C PHE A 114 -12.17 -12.73 9.63
N GLU A 115 -12.86 -12.77 10.76
CA GLU A 115 -14.25 -13.25 10.81
C GLU A 115 -15.18 -12.26 10.10
N GLY A 116 -14.90 -10.97 10.25
CA GLY A 116 -15.54 -9.89 9.51
C GLY A 116 -15.38 -10.06 7.99
N ILE A 117 -14.17 -10.31 7.49
CA ILE A 117 -13.92 -10.56 6.06
C ILE A 117 -14.74 -11.76 5.61
N LYS A 118 -14.61 -12.89 6.31
CA LYS A 118 -15.27 -14.15 5.95
C LYS A 118 -16.79 -14.02 5.85
N LYS A 119 -17.41 -13.24 6.75
CA LYS A 119 -18.86 -13.01 6.77
C LYS A 119 -19.35 -12.13 5.62
N ASN A 120 -18.51 -11.21 5.12
CA ASN A 120 -18.91 -10.19 4.14
C ASN A 120 -18.47 -10.51 2.70
N ILE A 121 -17.77 -11.62 2.48
CA ILE A 121 -17.50 -12.09 1.11
C ILE A 121 -18.81 -12.50 0.44
N THR A 122 -19.04 -11.98 -0.76
CA THR A 122 -20.16 -12.32 -1.65
C THR A 122 -19.64 -12.78 -3.01
N SER A 123 -20.55 -13.17 -3.92
CA SER A 123 -20.19 -13.44 -5.32
C SER A 123 -19.74 -12.19 -6.09
N LYS A 124 -19.96 -10.99 -5.55
CA LYS A 124 -19.54 -9.71 -6.15
C LYS A 124 -18.17 -9.24 -5.65
N THR A 125 -17.63 -9.83 -4.58
CA THR A 125 -16.34 -9.43 -4.00
C THR A 125 -15.20 -9.68 -4.98
N LYS A 126 -14.48 -8.62 -5.34
CA LYS A 126 -13.35 -8.65 -6.29
C LYS A 126 -12.01 -8.67 -5.58
N ALA A 127 -11.91 -7.93 -4.48
CA ALA A 127 -10.71 -7.83 -3.68
C ALA A 127 -10.99 -7.55 -2.21
N VAL A 128 -10.01 -7.86 -1.38
CA VAL A 128 -9.84 -7.28 -0.05
C VAL A 128 -8.70 -6.28 -0.14
N PHE A 129 -8.95 -5.04 0.25
CA PHE A 129 -7.93 -4.00 0.33
C PHE A 129 -7.58 -3.80 1.81
N LEU A 130 -6.44 -4.36 2.20
CA LEU A 130 -5.97 -4.46 3.57
C LEU A 130 -4.89 -3.42 3.83
N THR A 131 -5.06 -2.64 4.90
CA THR A 131 -4.08 -1.63 5.33
C THR A 131 -3.20 -2.16 6.45
N HIS A 132 -1.90 -1.94 6.31
CA HIS A 132 -0.90 -2.17 7.34
C HIS A 132 -0.72 -0.90 8.17
N ILE A 133 -1.46 -0.82 9.27
CA ILE A 133 -1.58 0.39 10.10
C ILE A 133 -0.35 0.55 11.00
N LEU A 134 0.23 1.76 11.05
CA LEU A 134 1.28 2.17 11.99
C LEU A 134 2.53 1.25 12.02
N GLY A 135 2.93 0.69 10.88
CA GLY A 135 4.07 -0.22 10.81
C GLY A 135 3.76 -1.67 11.22
N LEU A 136 2.51 -1.97 11.57
CA LEU A 136 2.10 -3.31 12.01
C LEU A 136 1.78 -4.21 10.82
N ASN A 137 2.16 -5.48 10.94
CA ASN A 137 1.75 -6.49 9.99
C ASN A 137 0.25 -6.82 10.17
N GLY A 138 -0.58 -6.43 9.21
CA GLY A 138 -2.01 -6.77 9.16
C GLY A 138 -2.33 -8.16 8.58
N ILE A 139 -1.36 -8.89 8.05
CA ILE A 139 -1.60 -10.18 7.40
C ILE A 139 -1.77 -11.30 8.43
N ASP A 140 -2.95 -11.90 8.40
CA ASP A 140 -3.25 -13.18 9.01
C ASP A 140 -3.17 -14.29 7.95
N ARG A 141 -2.53 -15.42 8.28
CA ARG A 141 -2.44 -16.59 7.40
C ARG A 141 -3.83 -17.07 6.95
N ARG A 142 -4.83 -16.99 7.82
CA ARG A 142 -6.22 -17.39 7.55
C ARG A 142 -6.85 -16.54 6.45
N ILE A 143 -6.53 -15.24 6.40
CA ILE A 143 -6.98 -14.35 5.32
C ILE A 143 -6.40 -14.85 3.98
N LEU A 144 -5.10 -15.11 3.92
CA LEU A 144 -4.45 -15.57 2.69
C LEU A 144 -5.08 -16.88 2.15
N ASP A 145 -5.29 -17.85 3.05
CA ASP A 145 -5.85 -19.15 2.66
C ASP A 145 -7.31 -19.01 2.20
N LEU A 146 -8.13 -18.19 2.88
CA LEU A 146 -9.51 -17.90 2.50
C LEU A 146 -9.62 -17.21 1.13
N LEU A 147 -8.82 -16.16 0.89
CA LEU A 147 -8.88 -15.41 -0.37
C LEU A 147 -8.41 -16.27 -1.55
N LYS A 148 -7.41 -17.13 -1.32
CA LYS A 148 -6.98 -18.12 -2.31
C LYS A 148 -8.10 -19.11 -2.65
N GLU A 149 -8.78 -19.67 -1.64
CA GLU A 149 -9.90 -20.59 -1.85
C GLU A 149 -11.04 -19.93 -2.66
N LYS A 150 -11.34 -18.66 -2.38
CA LYS A 150 -12.41 -17.91 -3.04
C LYS A 150 -12.01 -17.23 -4.35
N ASN A 151 -10.74 -17.33 -4.77
CA ASN A 151 -10.18 -16.61 -5.92
C ASN A 151 -10.39 -15.08 -5.84
N ILE A 152 -10.25 -14.52 -4.64
CA ILE A 152 -10.34 -13.08 -4.36
C ILE A 152 -8.92 -12.53 -4.27
N LEU A 153 -8.68 -11.36 -4.88
CA LEU A 153 -7.36 -10.72 -4.82
C LEU A 153 -7.16 -10.00 -3.49
N LEU A 154 -5.94 -10.06 -2.96
CA LEU A 154 -5.51 -9.23 -1.85
C LEU A 154 -4.75 -8.02 -2.41
N LEU A 155 -5.20 -6.82 -2.06
CA LEU A 155 -4.46 -5.57 -2.26
C LEU A 155 -3.92 -5.13 -0.90
N GLU A 156 -2.65 -4.73 -0.84
CA GLU A 156 -2.01 -4.28 0.39
C GLU A 156 -1.78 -2.76 0.33
N ASP A 157 -2.30 -1.98 1.29
CA ASP A 157 -1.78 -0.64 1.55
C ASP A 157 -0.69 -0.73 2.62
N ALA A 158 0.56 -0.55 2.20
CA ALA A 158 1.75 -0.57 3.03
C ALA A 158 2.41 0.82 3.17
N CYS A 159 1.68 1.91 2.88
CA CYS A 159 2.18 3.28 2.96
C CYS A 159 2.82 3.61 4.32
N GLU A 160 2.30 3.06 5.41
CA GLU A 160 2.81 3.29 6.77
C GLU A 160 3.74 2.18 7.28
N SER A 161 4.02 1.15 6.47
CA SER A 161 4.58 -0.12 6.95
C SER A 161 5.79 -0.61 6.17
N HIS A 162 6.63 0.33 5.75
CA HIS A 162 7.90 0.05 5.09
C HIS A 162 8.76 -0.88 5.95
N GLY A 163 9.03 -2.08 5.42
CA GLY A 163 9.95 -3.04 6.04
C GLY A 163 9.32 -3.93 7.11
N ALA A 164 8.05 -3.73 7.47
CA ALA A 164 7.32 -4.71 8.28
C ALA A 164 7.27 -6.07 7.58
N THR A 165 7.12 -7.15 8.35
CA THR A 165 7.28 -8.52 7.82
C THR A 165 6.14 -9.44 8.22
N PHE A 166 5.88 -10.41 7.33
CA PHE A 166 5.11 -11.61 7.60
C PHE A 166 6.01 -12.83 7.37
N GLY A 167 6.49 -13.41 8.46
CA GLY A 167 7.53 -14.44 8.40
C GLY A 167 8.82 -13.89 7.78
N LYS A 168 9.27 -14.49 6.68
CA LYS A 168 10.49 -14.06 5.96
C LYS A 168 10.23 -13.05 4.83
N LYS A 169 8.96 -12.72 4.56
CA LYS A 169 8.57 -11.79 3.49
C LYS A 169 8.26 -10.43 4.08
N LYS A 170 8.55 -9.36 3.32
CA LYS A 170 8.10 -8.01 3.67
C LYS A 170 6.62 -7.86 3.33
N VAL A 171 5.86 -7.11 4.13
CA VAL A 171 4.51 -6.72 3.76
C VAL A 171 4.54 -5.88 2.48
N GLY A 172 3.49 -5.96 1.67
CA GLY A 172 3.47 -5.43 0.31
C GLY A 172 4.16 -6.33 -0.72
N SER A 173 4.66 -7.52 -0.35
CA SER A 173 5.17 -8.53 -1.30
C SER A 173 4.34 -9.82 -1.32
N ILE A 174 3.14 -9.79 -0.74
CA ILE A 174 2.37 -10.99 -0.39
C ILE A 174 1.11 -11.10 -1.25
N GLY A 175 0.38 -10.00 -1.38
CA GLY A 175 -0.85 -9.89 -2.16
C GLY A 175 -0.59 -9.81 -3.67
N PHE A 176 -1.64 -9.48 -4.40
CA PHE A 176 -1.60 -9.29 -5.84
C PHE A 176 -0.86 -8.01 -6.24
N ALA A 177 -1.12 -6.93 -5.52
CA ALA A 177 -0.47 -5.63 -5.68
C ALA A 177 -0.42 -4.91 -4.33
N SER A 178 0.49 -3.96 -4.20
CA SER A 178 0.68 -3.19 -2.97
C SER A 178 1.06 -1.75 -3.25
N ASN A 179 0.74 -0.87 -2.30
CA ASN A 179 0.95 0.57 -2.41
C ASN A 179 1.86 1.07 -1.27
N PHE A 180 2.71 2.04 -1.58
CA PHE A 180 3.67 2.66 -0.66
C PHE A 180 3.68 4.18 -0.84
N SER A 181 4.11 4.90 0.20
CA SER A 181 4.23 6.37 0.20
C SER A 181 5.62 6.79 0.67
N PHE A 182 6.21 7.77 -0.03
CA PHE A 182 7.54 8.32 0.25
C PHE A 182 7.45 9.83 0.53
#